data_AF-A0A927Z905-F1
#
_entry.id   AF-A0A927Z905-F1
#
_cell.length_a   1.000
_cell.length_b   1.000
_cell.length_c   1.000
_cell.angle_alpha   90.00
_cell.angle_beta   90.00
_cell.angle_gamma   90.00
#
_symmetry.space_group_name_H-M   'P 1'
#
loop_
_entity.id
_entity.type
_entity.pdbx_description
1 polymer ?
#
loop_
_entity_poly.entity_id
_entity_poly.type
_entity_poly.pdbx_seq_one_letter_code
_entity_poly.pdbx_strand_id
1 'polypeptide(L)'
;MAKKVYTIEREGQMEFFDNYGIPYEDDNSILVDNTDGVYNGNILEFKLNINNLNKTLFQAIKYLSRMRIKGESVPATILLVSLNDTTVYVYKSKDYFDDIHKTYTGSASKNNDGFTAGAYIEKLDYSDMMDSSKVKKILTKSKSISEMYMPVDIDESCIVGWAERYYREKPRASKGDFLGDETGTAVKITGEIREPRHFKGLINPYTGKTNEKFKYLMDCLNDRLSKKDLGAFYTPEPYAKKATELVKMAVDRVPEGNDYIILDRCAGCGALEEPLADIYDKNGDSLISHCVVSTYEYFEYKVMMERIGDKVRDVIPPTEANVVYDNGKVSNADAMSEEYINNPIIKQYVDDPKCTIIGFENPPYFESNNVNYTDANNKRTQKKKKSYVHAKFKANAKTNDTSGSAARDLSNVFIWSMFAFYLKNDSDSYIVFSPVKYFKILGMVKKTFCKGYLFNRKHFHATESSISCMYWQNTDDHATDKWILPAFDCVNGKTFWTSRKRQNSYWV
;
A
#
# COMPACT_ATOMS: atom_id res chain seq x y z
N MET A 1 16.16 -9.15 54.76
CA MET A 1 15.20 -8.05 54.53
C MET A 1 13.87 -8.66 54.13
N ALA A 2 12.74 -8.09 54.56
CA ALA A 2 11.43 -8.57 54.11
C ALA A 2 11.31 -8.35 52.59
N LYS A 3 10.83 -9.36 51.86
CA LYS A 3 10.61 -9.27 50.41
C LYS A 3 9.56 -8.19 50.15
N LYS A 4 9.91 -7.15 49.38
CA LYS A 4 8.95 -6.10 48.99
C LYS A 4 7.88 -6.75 48.11
N VAL A 5 6.61 -6.54 48.45
CA VAL A 5 5.47 -7.04 47.69
C VAL A 5 4.81 -5.86 47.00
N TYR A 6 4.76 -5.92 45.68
CA TYR A 6 4.11 -4.93 44.83
C TYR A 6 2.64 -5.27 44.65
N THR A 7 1.79 -4.24 44.76
CA THR A 7 0.35 -4.30 44.45
C THR A 7 0.05 -3.65 43.10
N ILE A 8 0.94 -2.80 42.59
CA ILE A 8 0.86 -2.12 41.30
C ILE A 8 2.08 -2.53 40.45
N GLU A 9 1.84 -3.09 39.26
CA GLU A 9 2.88 -3.60 38.36
C GLU A 9 3.86 -2.49 37.94
N ARG A 10 3.35 -1.30 37.66
CA ARG A 10 4.14 -0.14 37.24
C ARG A 10 5.19 0.28 38.27
N GLU A 11 4.87 0.20 39.56
CA GLU A 11 5.81 0.55 40.63
C GLU A 11 6.99 -0.42 40.66
N GLY A 12 6.72 -1.72 40.56
CA GLY A 12 7.79 -2.74 40.53
C GLY A 12 8.60 -2.70 39.24
N GLN A 13 7.99 -2.34 38.11
CA GLN A 13 8.69 -2.12 36.84
C GLN A 13 9.70 -0.96 36.95
N MET A 14 9.27 0.19 37.49
CA MET A 14 10.15 1.37 37.66
C MET A 14 11.32 1.05 38.59
N GLU A 15 11.06 0.41 39.73
CA GLU A 15 12.13 -0.01 40.66
C GLU A 15 13.08 -1.04 40.01
N PHE A 16 12.58 -1.95 39.19
CA PHE A 16 13.44 -2.87 38.43
C PHE A 16 14.37 -2.09 37.49
N PHE A 17 13.85 -1.11 36.75
CA PHE A 17 14.67 -0.30 35.87
C PHE A 17 15.73 0.52 36.62
N ASP A 18 15.34 1.17 37.72
CA ASP A 18 16.27 1.94 38.56
C ASP A 18 17.39 1.04 39.10
N ASN A 19 17.04 -0.16 39.60
CA ASN A 19 18.00 -1.13 40.14
C ASN A 19 19.03 -1.59 39.10
N TYR A 20 18.66 -1.68 37.83
CA TYR A 20 19.55 -2.08 36.74
C TYR A 20 20.13 -0.91 35.94
N GLY A 21 19.78 0.34 36.28
CA GLY A 21 20.26 1.55 35.59
C GLY A 21 19.73 1.68 34.17
N ILE A 22 18.48 1.28 33.93
CA ILE A 22 17.80 1.42 32.63
C ILE A 22 17.19 2.83 32.56
N PRO A 23 17.57 3.69 31.59
CA PRO A 23 17.21 5.12 31.59
C PRO A 23 15.79 5.38 31.03
N TYR A 24 14.77 4.76 31.59
CA TYR A 24 13.39 4.81 31.06
C TYR A 24 12.72 6.18 31.14
N GLU A 25 13.21 7.10 31.98
CA GLU A 25 12.71 8.49 32.06
C GLU A 25 13.32 9.39 30.97
N ASP A 26 14.58 9.14 30.61
CA ASP A 26 15.34 9.96 29.66
C ASP A 26 15.26 9.42 28.22
N ASP A 27 14.97 8.13 28.05
CA ASP A 27 14.90 7.45 26.75
C ASP A 27 13.49 6.90 26.47
N ASN A 28 12.73 7.68 25.69
CA ASN A 28 11.39 7.34 25.24
C ASN A 28 11.32 6.08 24.34
N SER A 29 12.45 5.55 23.86
CA SER A 29 12.48 4.30 23.08
C SER A 29 12.32 3.04 23.92
N ILE A 30 12.42 3.15 25.26
CA ILE A 30 12.32 2.01 26.17
C ILE A 30 10.87 1.59 26.39
N LEU A 31 9.99 2.54 26.65
CA LEU A 31 8.57 2.30 26.94
C LEU A 31 7.70 2.62 25.72
N VAL A 32 7.82 1.80 24.69
CA VAL A 32 7.13 2.00 23.41
C VAL A 32 5.98 1.02 23.22
N ASP A 33 4.98 1.42 22.43
CA ASP A 33 3.97 0.52 21.87
C ASP A 33 3.15 -0.32 22.87
N ASN A 34 3.02 0.18 24.10
CA ASN A 34 2.39 -0.53 25.22
C ASN A 34 3.14 -1.82 25.61
N THR A 35 4.42 -1.95 25.23
CA THR A 35 5.33 -2.94 25.81
C THR A 35 5.76 -2.49 27.19
N ASP A 36 6.18 -3.44 28.03
CA ASP A 36 6.69 -3.11 29.35
C ASP A 36 8.19 -2.77 29.33
N GLY A 37 8.83 -2.70 28.17
CA GLY A 37 10.23 -2.33 28.05
C GLY A 37 10.93 -2.98 26.87
N VAL A 38 11.67 -2.20 26.10
CA VAL A 38 12.64 -2.69 25.11
C VAL A 38 13.98 -2.03 25.39
N TYR A 39 15.02 -2.81 25.71
CA TYR A 39 16.33 -2.25 26.02
C TYR A 39 17.47 -3.21 25.68
N ASN A 40 18.49 -2.70 24.98
CA ASN A 40 19.75 -3.41 24.66
C ASN A 40 19.52 -4.84 24.11
N GLY A 41 18.60 -4.98 23.17
CA GLY A 41 18.26 -6.26 22.54
C GLY A 41 17.40 -7.22 23.37
N ASN A 42 16.78 -6.71 24.43
CA ASN A 42 15.83 -7.44 25.26
C ASN A 42 14.44 -6.80 25.14
N ILE A 43 13.40 -7.62 25.00
CA ILE A 43 12.02 -7.22 25.32
C ILE A 43 11.68 -7.71 26.74
N LEU A 44 11.04 -6.87 27.53
CA LEU A 44 10.62 -7.16 28.89
C LEU A 44 9.09 -7.22 28.96
N GLU A 45 8.58 -8.23 29.64
CA GLU A 45 7.16 -8.36 29.99
C GLU A 45 7.07 -8.62 31.49
N PHE A 46 6.45 -7.69 32.21
CA PHE A 46 6.35 -7.72 33.66
C PHE A 46 5.01 -8.28 34.09
N LYS A 47 5.01 -9.05 35.18
CA LYS A 47 3.80 -9.41 35.91
C LYS A 47 4.08 -9.30 37.40
N LEU A 48 3.07 -8.95 38.19
CA LEU A 48 3.16 -9.03 39.65
C LEU A 48 3.59 -10.45 40.09
N ASN A 49 2.92 -11.47 39.54
CA ASN A 49 3.28 -12.88 39.65
C ASN A 49 3.00 -13.57 38.31
N ILE A 50 3.95 -14.35 37.78
CA ILE A 50 3.72 -15.13 36.54
C ILE A 50 3.11 -16.48 36.89
N ASN A 51 1.78 -16.55 36.82
CA ASN A 51 1.04 -17.80 37.06
C ASN A 51 1.01 -18.75 35.85
N ASN A 52 1.22 -18.23 34.64
CA ASN A 52 1.23 -19.01 33.40
C ASN A 52 2.28 -18.45 32.44
N LEU A 53 3.40 -19.17 32.32
CA LEU A 53 4.52 -18.77 31.46
C LEU A 53 4.12 -18.71 29.99
N ASN A 54 3.33 -19.66 29.49
CA ASN A 54 2.94 -19.70 28.09
C ASN A 54 2.15 -18.45 27.70
N LYS A 55 1.21 -18.03 28.56
CA LYS A 55 0.37 -16.86 28.34
C LYS A 55 1.20 -15.57 28.28
N THR A 56 2.11 -15.41 29.23
CA THR A 56 3.00 -14.24 29.31
C THR A 56 4.00 -14.22 28.16
N LEU A 57 4.57 -15.37 27.80
CA LEU A 57 5.49 -15.48 26.66
C LEU A 57 4.80 -15.15 25.34
N PHE A 58 3.60 -15.66 25.13
CA PHE A 58 2.86 -15.40 23.90
C PHE A 58 2.48 -13.92 23.74
N GLN A 59 2.25 -13.22 24.85
CA GLN A 59 2.09 -11.76 24.83
C GLN A 59 3.35 -11.06 24.33
N ALA A 60 4.54 -11.44 24.82
CA ALA A 60 5.80 -10.91 24.33
C ALA A 60 6.04 -11.22 22.84
N ILE A 61 5.73 -12.45 22.40
CA ILE A 61 5.79 -12.84 20.98
C ILE A 61 4.91 -11.96 20.10
N LYS A 62 3.68 -11.64 20.55
CA LYS A 62 2.79 -10.72 19.83
C LYS A 62 3.37 -9.31 19.72
N TYR A 63 4.09 -8.82 20.72
CA TYR A 63 4.80 -7.55 20.63
C TYR A 63 5.93 -7.61 19.60
N LEU A 64 6.77 -8.65 19.62
CA LEU A 64 7.84 -8.84 18.65
C LEU A 64 7.31 -8.91 17.20
N SER A 65 6.18 -9.60 16.98
CA SER A 65 5.49 -9.63 15.68
C SER A 65 5.07 -8.22 15.23
N ARG A 66 4.53 -7.39 16.13
CA ARG A 66 4.17 -6.00 15.79
C ARG A 66 5.39 -5.14 15.47
N MET A 67 6.47 -5.27 16.24
CA MET A 67 7.73 -4.57 15.97
C MET A 67 8.22 -4.90 14.55
N ARG A 68 8.25 -6.20 14.21
CA ARG A 68 8.57 -6.67 12.85
C ARG A 68 7.69 -5.99 11.79
N ILE A 69 6.37 -6.00 11.96
CA ILE A 69 5.39 -5.42 11.02
C ILE A 69 5.62 -3.91 10.84
N LYS A 70 5.98 -3.19 11.90
CA LYS A 70 6.28 -1.76 11.90
C LYS A 70 7.66 -1.40 11.33
N GLY A 71 8.48 -2.39 10.98
CA GLY A 71 9.86 -2.17 10.53
C GLY A 71 10.86 -1.93 11.66
N GLU A 72 10.48 -2.22 12.90
CA GLU A 72 11.37 -2.06 14.06
C GLU A 72 12.27 -3.28 14.23
N SER A 73 13.45 -3.07 14.82
CA SER A 73 14.38 -4.16 15.10
C SER A 73 13.79 -5.09 16.17
N VAL A 74 13.78 -6.40 15.91
CA VAL A 74 13.22 -7.39 16.84
C VAL A 74 14.27 -7.82 17.86
N PRO A 75 14.10 -7.53 19.17
CA PRO A 75 15.01 -7.98 20.22
C PRO A 75 15.30 -9.48 20.15
N ALA A 76 16.56 -9.87 20.35
CA ALA A 76 16.99 -11.27 20.31
C ALA A 76 16.60 -12.04 21.58
N THR A 77 16.38 -11.33 22.69
CA THR A 77 16.10 -11.92 24.01
C THR A 77 14.74 -11.47 24.53
N ILE A 78 13.99 -12.40 25.12
CA ILE A 78 12.72 -12.13 25.81
C ILE A 78 12.94 -12.39 27.30
N LEU A 79 12.57 -11.42 28.13
CA LEU A 79 12.64 -11.49 29.58
C LEU A 79 11.24 -11.39 30.18
N LEU A 80 10.77 -12.47 30.78
CA LEU A 80 9.51 -12.45 31.54
C LEU A 80 9.85 -12.24 33.01
N VAL A 81 9.40 -11.14 33.59
CA VAL A 81 9.77 -10.73 34.95
C VAL A 81 8.59 -10.90 35.88
N SER A 82 8.73 -11.81 36.85
CA SER A 82 7.79 -11.99 37.96
C SER A 82 8.28 -11.16 39.15
N LEU A 83 7.63 -10.02 39.40
CA LEU A 83 8.11 -8.99 40.33
C LEU A 83 8.16 -9.48 41.78
N ASN A 84 7.07 -10.06 42.27
CA ASN A 84 6.95 -10.53 43.65
C ASN A 84 7.70 -11.85 43.87
N ASP A 85 7.90 -12.64 42.81
CA ASP A 85 8.73 -13.86 42.88
C ASP A 85 10.22 -13.58 42.72
N THR A 86 10.61 -12.34 42.42
CA THR A 86 11.99 -11.94 42.08
C THR A 86 12.61 -12.80 40.99
N THR A 87 11.80 -13.29 40.05
CA THR A 87 12.26 -14.26 39.03
C THR A 87 12.26 -13.64 37.64
N VAL A 88 13.33 -13.83 36.88
CA VAL A 88 13.38 -13.59 35.42
C VAL A 88 13.46 -14.92 34.68
N TYR A 89 12.56 -15.14 33.73
CA TYR A 89 12.64 -16.24 32.76
C TYR A 89 13.21 -15.71 31.44
N VAL A 90 14.28 -16.34 30.97
CA VAL A 90 15.02 -15.92 29.77
C VAL A 90 14.69 -16.83 28.60
N TYR A 91 14.25 -16.25 27.49
CA TYR A 91 13.99 -16.95 26.23
C TYR A 91 14.73 -16.26 25.07
N LYS A 92 14.98 -17.00 23.98
CA LYS A 92 15.48 -16.44 22.72
C LYS A 92 14.33 -16.24 21.76
N SER A 93 14.25 -15.07 21.14
CA SER A 93 13.26 -14.79 20.09
C SER A 93 13.39 -15.73 18.89
N LYS A 94 14.62 -16.19 18.59
CA LYS A 94 14.87 -17.11 17.46
C LYS A 94 14.14 -18.45 17.60
N ASP A 95 13.91 -18.91 18.83
CA ASP A 95 13.19 -20.17 19.09
C ASP A 95 11.68 -20.04 18.77
N TYR A 96 11.20 -18.81 18.60
CA TYR A 96 9.81 -18.47 18.28
C TYR A 96 9.69 -17.73 16.94
N PHE A 97 10.67 -17.93 16.04
CA PHE A 97 10.75 -17.24 14.75
C PHE A 97 9.42 -17.32 13.98
N ASP A 98 8.85 -18.52 13.84
CA ASP A 98 7.62 -18.74 13.08
C ASP A 98 6.40 -18.07 13.72
N ASP A 99 6.33 -18.02 15.05
CA ASP A 99 5.25 -17.32 15.75
C ASP A 99 5.38 -15.81 15.60
N ILE A 100 6.60 -15.27 15.67
CA ILE A 100 6.88 -13.84 15.43
C ILE A 100 6.52 -13.44 13.99
N HIS A 101 6.61 -14.37 13.02
CA HIS A 101 6.27 -14.13 11.62
C HIS A 101 4.75 -14.24 11.32
N LYS A 102 3.91 -14.52 12.33
CA LYS A 102 2.45 -14.47 12.18
C LYS A 102 1.92 -13.06 12.42
N THR A 103 0.81 -12.70 11.77
CA THR A 103 0.08 -11.46 12.03
C THR A 103 -0.99 -11.69 13.10
N TYR A 104 -1.00 -10.86 14.15
CA TYR A 104 -1.97 -10.92 15.24
C TYR A 104 -2.85 -9.67 15.28
N THR A 105 -4.17 -9.86 15.35
CA THR A 105 -5.15 -8.78 15.47
C THR A 105 -5.63 -8.60 16.92
N GLY A 106 -5.94 -7.37 17.32
CA GLY A 106 -6.41 -7.06 18.69
C GLY A 106 -5.26 -6.96 19.70
N SER A 107 -5.56 -6.63 20.97
CA SER A 107 -4.56 -6.41 22.04
C SER A 107 -3.70 -7.65 22.33
N ALA A 108 -2.40 -7.46 22.61
CA ALA A 108 -1.45 -8.56 22.83
C ALA A 108 -1.76 -9.40 24.08
N SER A 109 -2.43 -8.80 25.06
CA SER A 109 -2.87 -9.45 26.30
C SER A 109 -4.13 -10.33 26.15
N LYS A 110 -4.78 -10.33 24.98
CA LYS A 110 -6.03 -11.07 24.72
C LYS A 110 -5.80 -12.30 23.85
N ASN A 111 -6.62 -13.34 24.06
CA ASN A 111 -6.61 -14.59 23.30
C ASN A 111 -5.22 -15.24 23.28
N ASN A 112 -4.70 -15.52 24.48
CA ASN A 112 -3.39 -16.13 24.69
C ASN A 112 -3.46 -17.59 25.18
N ASP A 113 -4.67 -18.10 25.36
CA ASP A 113 -4.88 -19.46 25.82
C ASP A 113 -4.61 -20.45 24.68
N GLY A 114 -3.99 -21.60 24.99
CA GLY A 114 -3.66 -22.64 24.01
C GLY A 114 -2.26 -22.56 23.39
N PHE A 115 -1.48 -21.49 23.64
CA PHE A 115 -0.07 -21.46 23.26
C PHE A 115 0.76 -22.41 24.14
N THR A 116 1.72 -23.11 23.55
CA THR A 116 2.65 -24.01 24.25
C THR A 116 4.07 -23.52 24.02
N ALA A 117 4.71 -23.03 25.08
CA ALA A 117 6.08 -22.55 25.01
C ALA A 117 7.09 -23.70 24.96
N GLY A 118 8.25 -23.44 24.35
CA GLY A 118 9.44 -24.24 24.59
C GLY A 118 10.03 -24.01 25.98
N ALA A 119 11.12 -24.70 26.31
CA ALA A 119 11.83 -24.49 27.55
C ALA A 119 12.45 -23.07 27.60
N TYR A 120 12.44 -22.45 28.78
CA TYR A 120 13.28 -21.28 29.02
C TYR A 120 14.75 -21.69 29.02
N ILE A 121 15.63 -20.75 28.69
CA ILE A 121 17.08 -20.95 28.68
C ILE A 121 17.61 -20.89 30.11
N GLU A 122 17.18 -19.87 30.85
CA GLU A 122 17.55 -19.67 32.24
C GLU A 122 16.34 -19.17 33.03
N LYS A 123 16.28 -19.58 34.30
CA LYS A 123 15.40 -19.03 35.34
C LYS A 123 16.31 -18.45 36.41
N LEU A 124 16.23 -17.14 36.62
CA LEU A 124 17.14 -16.37 37.47
C LEU A 124 16.37 -15.75 38.63
N ASP A 125 16.81 -15.96 39.87
CA ASP A 125 16.28 -15.23 41.03
C ASP A 125 17.11 -13.98 41.25
N TYR A 126 16.60 -12.81 40.85
CA TYR A 126 17.34 -11.56 40.97
C TYR A 126 17.41 -10.99 42.39
N SER A 127 16.88 -11.70 43.39
CA SER A 127 17.20 -11.44 44.80
C SER A 127 18.52 -12.08 45.23
N ASP A 128 19.01 -13.09 44.49
CA ASP A 128 20.35 -13.67 44.66
C ASP A 128 21.41 -12.82 43.94
N MET A 129 22.56 -12.67 44.58
CA MET A 129 23.64 -11.82 44.08
C MET A 129 24.24 -12.31 42.76
N MET A 130 24.39 -13.63 42.58
CA MET A 130 24.99 -14.21 41.39
C MET A 130 24.02 -14.14 40.21
N ASP A 131 22.76 -14.46 40.43
CA ASP A 131 21.73 -14.37 39.40
C ASP A 131 21.40 -12.92 39.04
N SER A 132 21.35 -11.99 40.01
CA SER A 132 21.25 -10.56 39.73
C SER A 132 22.41 -10.04 38.88
N SER A 133 23.64 -10.52 39.14
CA SER A 133 24.81 -10.20 38.29
C SER A 133 24.62 -10.67 36.84
N LYS A 134 24.00 -11.83 36.62
CA LYS A 134 23.66 -12.32 35.27
C LYS A 134 22.58 -11.48 34.62
N VAL A 135 21.49 -11.15 35.33
CA VAL A 135 20.43 -10.28 34.82
C VAL A 135 21.02 -8.93 34.40
N LYS A 136 21.88 -8.33 35.23
CA LYS A 136 22.58 -7.09 34.89
C LYS A 136 23.40 -7.22 33.60
N LYS A 137 24.16 -8.31 33.43
CA LYS A 137 24.93 -8.56 32.20
C LYS A 137 24.03 -8.73 30.97
N ILE A 138 22.89 -9.40 31.09
CA ILE A 138 21.92 -9.54 29.99
C ILE A 138 21.35 -8.18 29.58
N LEU A 139 21.06 -7.31 30.56
CA LEU A 139 20.44 -6.01 30.34
C LEU A 139 21.43 -4.94 29.85
N THR A 140 22.66 -4.90 30.37
CA THR A 140 23.52 -3.71 30.18
C THR A 140 24.86 -3.98 29.51
N LYS A 141 25.27 -5.24 29.32
CA LYS A 141 26.52 -5.54 28.61
C LYS A 141 26.41 -5.03 27.17
N SER A 142 27.47 -4.39 26.68
CA SER A 142 27.57 -4.01 25.27
C SER A 142 27.45 -5.25 24.38
N LYS A 143 26.59 -5.16 23.36
CA LYS A 143 26.25 -6.23 22.42
C LYS A 143 26.45 -5.74 20.98
N SER A 144 26.89 -6.63 20.10
CA SER A 144 26.81 -6.43 18.65
C SER A 144 25.36 -6.47 18.16
N ILE A 145 25.12 -6.00 16.92
CA ILE A 145 23.78 -6.04 16.30
C ILE A 145 23.20 -7.46 16.31
N SER A 146 23.99 -8.47 15.96
CA SER A 146 23.57 -9.87 15.93
C SER A 146 23.29 -10.48 17.30
N GLU A 147 23.82 -9.89 18.37
CA GLU A 147 23.49 -10.28 19.75
C GLU A 147 22.27 -9.52 20.27
N MET A 148 22.01 -8.30 19.77
CA MET A 148 20.86 -7.50 20.17
C MET A 148 19.58 -7.90 19.46
N TYR A 149 19.67 -8.28 18.19
CA TYR A 149 18.48 -8.42 17.35
C TYR A 149 18.46 -9.75 16.60
N MET A 150 17.24 -10.27 16.46
CA MET A 150 16.95 -11.39 15.59
C MET A 150 16.64 -10.87 14.19
N PRO A 151 17.38 -11.32 13.15
CA PRO A 151 17.03 -10.94 11.79
C PRO A 151 15.68 -11.53 11.38
N VAL A 152 14.87 -10.77 10.66
CA VAL A 152 13.53 -11.18 10.20
C VAL A 152 13.47 -11.41 8.69
N ASP A 153 12.53 -12.23 8.25
CA ASP A 153 12.19 -12.36 6.84
C ASP A 153 11.17 -11.28 6.44
N ILE A 154 11.48 -10.60 5.33
CA ILE A 154 10.59 -9.61 4.73
C ILE A 154 9.49 -10.32 3.94
N ASP A 155 8.24 -9.98 4.26
CA ASP A 155 7.04 -10.42 3.56
C ASP A 155 6.01 -9.29 3.45
N GLU A 156 4.83 -9.60 2.91
CA GLU A 156 3.74 -8.67 2.68
C GLU A 156 3.26 -7.98 3.97
N SER A 157 3.40 -8.65 5.11
CA SER A 157 2.94 -8.11 6.40
C SER A 157 3.86 -7.03 6.97
N CYS A 158 5.14 -7.01 6.60
CA CYS A 158 6.13 -6.10 7.21
C CYS A 158 6.87 -5.19 6.22
N ILE A 159 6.85 -5.50 4.92
CA ILE A 159 7.68 -4.79 3.93
C ILE A 159 7.47 -3.27 3.92
N VAL A 160 6.23 -2.81 4.12
CA VAL A 160 5.91 -1.37 4.15
C VAL A 160 6.58 -0.69 5.34
N GLY A 161 6.50 -1.28 6.54
CA GLY A 161 7.15 -0.72 7.74
C GLY A 161 8.66 -0.61 7.58
N TRP A 162 9.29 -1.63 7.00
CA TRP A 162 10.73 -1.61 6.69
C TRP A 162 11.10 -0.60 5.61
N ALA A 163 10.29 -0.43 4.57
CA ALA A 163 10.49 0.60 3.56
C ALA A 163 10.41 2.01 4.17
N GLU A 164 9.40 2.26 5.02
CA GLU A 164 9.23 3.55 5.68
C GLU A 164 10.39 3.87 6.63
N ARG A 165 10.88 2.87 7.38
CA ARG A 165 12.11 3.01 8.16
C ARG A 165 13.30 3.33 7.27
N TYR A 166 13.45 2.61 6.16
CA TYR A 166 14.56 2.82 5.23
C TYR A 166 14.59 4.25 4.70
N TYR A 167 13.47 4.77 4.22
CA TYR A 167 13.40 6.16 3.72
C TYR A 167 13.56 7.20 4.83
N ARG A 168 13.15 6.90 6.06
CA ARG A 168 13.37 7.79 7.21
C ARG A 168 14.86 7.88 7.56
N GLU A 169 15.57 6.75 7.54
CA GLU A 169 16.99 6.65 7.88
C GLU A 169 17.92 6.97 6.69
N LYS A 170 17.41 6.84 5.45
CA LYS A 170 18.05 7.21 4.18
C LYS A 170 17.13 8.12 3.35
N PRO A 171 17.02 9.42 3.67
CA PRO A 171 16.07 10.33 3.03
C PRO A 171 16.22 10.56 1.52
N ARG A 172 17.32 10.09 0.91
CA ARG A 172 17.60 10.17 -0.53
C ARG A 172 17.37 8.85 -1.26
N ALA A 173 17.03 7.78 -0.54
CA ALA A 173 16.77 6.49 -1.14
C ALA A 173 15.41 6.45 -1.84
N SER A 174 15.37 5.71 -2.95
CA SER A 174 14.19 5.47 -3.77
C SER A 174 13.60 4.08 -3.51
N LYS A 175 12.40 3.83 -4.08
CA LYS A 175 11.79 2.48 -4.12
C LYS A 175 12.72 1.43 -4.71
N GLY A 176 13.48 1.80 -5.74
CA GLY A 176 14.46 0.90 -6.35
C GLY A 176 15.65 0.58 -5.44
N ASP A 177 16.12 1.54 -4.65
CA ASP A 177 17.19 1.29 -3.68
C ASP A 177 16.76 0.33 -2.57
N PHE A 178 15.46 0.29 -2.25
CA PHE A 178 14.90 -0.62 -1.25
C PHE A 178 14.59 -2.01 -1.82
N LEU A 179 13.77 -2.10 -2.86
CA LEU A 179 13.30 -3.37 -3.43
C LEU A 179 14.34 -4.05 -4.33
N GLY A 180 14.98 -3.26 -5.18
CA GLY A 180 15.82 -3.74 -6.27
C GLY A 180 15.06 -4.44 -7.39
N ASP A 181 15.75 -4.62 -8.50
CA ASP A 181 15.40 -5.51 -9.59
C ASP A 181 16.71 -5.95 -10.26
N GLU A 182 17.08 -7.22 -10.09
CA GLU A 182 18.28 -7.80 -10.70
C GLU A 182 17.99 -8.44 -12.06
N THR A 183 16.71 -8.55 -12.42
CA THR A 183 16.23 -9.21 -13.64
C THR A 183 15.94 -8.24 -14.78
N GLY A 184 15.85 -6.94 -14.48
CA GLY A 184 15.50 -5.91 -15.45
C GLY A 184 16.55 -5.72 -16.55
N THR A 185 16.10 -5.36 -17.74
CA THR A 185 16.94 -4.92 -18.86
C THR A 185 17.15 -3.41 -18.87
N ALA A 186 16.16 -2.63 -18.43
CA ALA A 186 16.24 -1.16 -18.37
C ALA A 186 16.86 -0.68 -17.05
N VAL A 187 16.60 -1.40 -15.95
CA VAL A 187 17.12 -1.09 -14.62
C VAL A 187 17.70 -2.36 -14.00
N LYS A 188 18.91 -2.27 -13.47
CA LYS A 188 19.55 -3.33 -12.68
C LYS A 188 20.07 -2.75 -11.38
N ILE A 189 19.36 -3.02 -10.29
CA ILE A 189 19.67 -2.49 -8.97
C ILE A 189 19.53 -3.61 -7.94
N THR A 190 20.58 -3.88 -7.16
CA THR A 190 20.50 -4.74 -5.99
C THR A 190 19.98 -3.94 -4.80
N GLY A 191 18.69 -4.15 -4.48
CA GLY A 191 17.99 -3.44 -3.41
C GLY A 191 18.42 -3.86 -2.02
N GLU A 192 18.14 -3.00 -1.04
CA GLU A 192 18.41 -3.24 0.39
C GLU A 192 17.79 -4.54 0.91
N ILE A 193 16.60 -4.93 0.46
CA ILE A 193 16.00 -6.20 0.90
C ILE A 193 16.71 -7.42 0.32
N ARG A 194 17.42 -7.30 -0.81
CA ARG A 194 18.11 -8.40 -1.49
C ARG A 194 19.53 -8.57 -0.95
N GLU A 195 20.22 -7.47 -0.73
CA GLU A 195 21.54 -7.45 -0.10
C GLU A 195 21.54 -6.39 1.01
N PRO A 196 21.18 -6.78 2.26
CA PRO A 196 21.08 -5.85 3.37
C PRO A 196 22.43 -5.20 3.69
N ARG A 197 22.51 -3.89 3.51
CA ARG A 197 23.70 -3.07 3.80
C ARG A 197 23.43 -2.17 4.99
N HIS A 198 22.34 -1.42 4.95
CA HIS A 198 21.89 -0.55 6.03
C HIS A 198 21.23 -1.35 7.17
N PHE A 199 20.43 -2.36 6.82
CA PHE A 199 19.75 -3.28 7.74
C PHE A 199 20.51 -4.59 7.93
N LYS A 200 21.83 -4.58 7.72
CA LYS A 200 22.68 -5.77 7.93
C LYS A 200 22.50 -6.32 9.35
N GLY A 201 22.12 -7.59 9.45
CA GLY A 201 21.87 -8.28 10.71
C GLY A 201 20.48 -8.02 11.32
N LEU A 202 19.65 -7.18 10.71
CA LEU A 202 18.28 -6.91 11.13
C LEU A 202 17.23 -7.57 10.24
N ILE A 203 17.56 -7.79 8.96
CA ILE A 203 16.72 -8.52 8.01
C ILE A 203 17.54 -9.60 7.32
N ASN A 204 16.90 -10.70 6.96
CA ASN A 204 17.47 -11.70 6.07
C ASN A 204 17.30 -11.24 4.60
N PRO A 205 18.25 -11.56 3.71
CA PRO A 205 18.10 -11.37 2.28
C PRO A 205 16.80 -11.97 1.74
N TYR A 206 15.99 -11.16 1.06
CA TYR A 206 14.83 -11.61 0.32
C TYR A 206 15.28 -12.42 -0.90
N THR A 207 14.87 -13.69 -0.95
CA THR A 207 15.32 -14.66 -1.96
C THR A 207 14.39 -14.76 -3.16
N GLY A 208 13.24 -14.09 -3.15
CA GLY A 208 12.30 -14.11 -4.26
C GLY A 208 12.89 -13.46 -5.51
N LYS A 209 12.79 -14.13 -6.65
CA LYS A 209 13.39 -13.67 -7.92
C LYS A 209 12.85 -12.31 -8.37
N THR A 210 11.53 -12.12 -8.26
CA THR A 210 10.81 -10.91 -8.67
C THR A 210 10.12 -10.26 -7.46
N ASN A 211 9.49 -9.11 -7.70
CA ASN A 211 8.76 -8.37 -6.66
C ASN A 211 7.23 -8.63 -6.73
N GLU A 212 6.77 -9.62 -7.53
CA GLU A 212 5.34 -9.95 -7.73
C GLU A 212 4.61 -10.28 -6.43
N LYS A 213 5.31 -10.91 -5.46
CA LYS A 213 4.82 -11.14 -4.10
C LYS A 213 4.25 -9.88 -3.43
N PHE A 214 4.78 -8.70 -3.76
CA PHE A 214 4.38 -7.41 -3.17
C PHE A 214 3.43 -6.61 -4.06
N LYS A 215 2.82 -7.22 -5.08
CA LYS A 215 1.91 -6.57 -6.05
C LYS A 215 0.81 -5.70 -5.43
N TYR A 216 0.27 -6.13 -4.29
CA TYR A 216 -0.78 -5.40 -3.58
C TYR A 216 -0.27 -4.24 -2.74
N LEU A 217 1.04 -4.00 -2.67
CA LEU A 217 1.65 -2.99 -1.81
C LEU A 217 2.56 -2.03 -2.60
N MET A 218 2.64 -2.17 -3.93
CA MET A 218 3.57 -1.39 -4.75
C MET A 218 3.34 0.11 -4.65
N ASP A 219 2.08 0.54 -4.51
CA ASP A 219 1.69 1.93 -4.26
C ASP A 219 2.21 2.42 -2.89
N CYS A 220 2.11 1.57 -1.87
CA CYS A 220 2.54 1.82 -0.50
C CYS A 220 4.06 1.85 -0.33
N LEU A 221 4.81 1.25 -1.27
CA LEU A 221 6.27 1.14 -1.22
C LEU A 221 7.02 2.33 -1.84
N ASN A 222 6.28 3.25 -2.47
CA ASN A 222 6.86 4.49 -3.01
C ASN A 222 7.52 5.33 -1.89
N ASP A 223 8.62 6.01 -2.23
CA ASP A 223 9.27 6.94 -1.30
C ASP A 223 8.36 8.17 -1.03
N ARG A 224 8.74 8.99 -0.05
CA ARG A 224 7.91 10.11 0.41
C ARG A 224 7.59 11.13 -0.69
N LEU A 225 8.51 11.37 -1.63
CA LEU A 225 8.29 12.29 -2.73
C LEU A 225 7.41 11.64 -3.80
N SER A 226 7.69 10.39 -4.17
CA SER A 226 6.91 9.65 -5.15
C SER A 226 5.47 9.39 -4.70
N LYS A 227 5.22 9.12 -3.41
CA LYS A 227 3.86 9.04 -2.84
C LYS A 227 3.06 10.32 -3.04
N LYS A 228 3.70 11.48 -2.93
CA LYS A 228 3.07 12.78 -3.18
C LYS A 228 2.87 13.04 -4.67
N ASP A 229 3.74 12.53 -5.52
CA ASP A 229 3.77 12.87 -6.95
C ASP A 229 2.90 11.96 -7.82
N LEU A 230 2.78 10.68 -7.48
CA LEU A 230 2.15 9.66 -8.32
C LEU A 230 0.65 9.51 -8.04
N GLY A 231 0.20 9.74 -6.80
CA GLY A 231 -1.21 9.66 -6.44
C GLY A 231 -1.89 8.32 -6.74
N ALA A 232 -1.14 7.22 -6.86
CA ALA A 232 -1.65 5.91 -7.25
C ALA A 232 -2.48 5.24 -6.14
N PHE A 233 -3.51 4.50 -6.54
CA PHE A 233 -4.35 3.71 -5.62
C PHE A 233 -4.43 2.27 -6.12
N TYR A 234 -4.05 1.33 -5.27
CA TYR A 234 -4.42 -0.06 -5.45
C TYR A 234 -5.94 -0.23 -5.59
N THR A 235 -6.39 -1.02 -6.56
CA THR A 235 -7.79 -1.43 -6.67
C THR A 235 -8.02 -2.79 -6.00
N PRO A 236 -8.89 -2.87 -4.97
CA PRO A 236 -9.23 -4.13 -4.31
C PRO A 236 -9.89 -5.13 -5.25
N GLU A 237 -9.40 -6.37 -5.23
CA GLU A 237 -9.91 -7.47 -6.07
C GLU A 237 -11.45 -7.61 -6.03
N PRO A 238 -12.14 -7.55 -4.87
CA PRO A 238 -13.60 -7.70 -4.87
C PRO A 238 -14.31 -6.54 -5.59
N TYR A 239 -13.75 -5.33 -5.54
CA TYR A 239 -14.30 -4.17 -6.24
C TYR A 239 -13.98 -4.19 -7.73
N ALA A 240 -12.79 -4.64 -8.12
CA ALA A 240 -12.45 -4.88 -9.52
C ALA A 240 -13.39 -5.93 -10.13
N LYS A 241 -13.60 -7.06 -9.44
CA LYS A 241 -14.59 -8.10 -9.82
C LYS A 241 -16.00 -7.53 -9.96
N LYS A 242 -16.42 -6.62 -9.09
CA LYS A 242 -17.74 -6.01 -9.18
C LYS A 242 -17.85 -5.04 -10.36
N ALA A 243 -16.77 -4.34 -10.69
CA ALA A 243 -16.72 -3.40 -11.79
C ALA A 243 -16.76 -4.08 -13.18
N THR A 244 -16.36 -5.34 -13.30
CA THR A 244 -16.45 -6.09 -14.58
C THR A 244 -17.88 -6.20 -15.11
N GLU A 245 -18.90 -6.13 -14.23
CA GLU A 245 -20.30 -6.06 -14.65
C GLU A 245 -20.59 -4.83 -15.52
N LEU A 246 -19.96 -3.69 -15.22
CA LEU A 246 -20.08 -2.47 -16.02
C LEU A 246 -19.34 -2.63 -17.35
N VAL A 247 -18.17 -3.27 -17.33
CA VAL A 247 -17.38 -3.53 -18.55
C VAL A 247 -18.15 -4.44 -19.50
N LYS A 248 -18.74 -5.52 -19.00
CA LYS A 248 -19.59 -6.41 -19.80
C LYS A 248 -20.77 -5.68 -20.43
N MET A 249 -21.42 -4.77 -19.69
CA MET A 249 -22.49 -3.93 -20.23
C MET A 249 -22.03 -2.98 -21.35
N ALA A 250 -20.78 -2.48 -21.28
CA ALA A 250 -20.20 -1.66 -22.34
C ALA A 250 -19.85 -2.50 -23.57
N VAL A 251 -19.24 -3.67 -23.37
CA VAL A 251 -18.90 -4.63 -24.44
C VAL A 251 -20.16 -5.11 -25.19
N ASP A 252 -21.26 -5.39 -24.47
CA ASP A 252 -22.51 -5.84 -25.10
C ASP A 252 -23.18 -4.78 -25.98
N ARG A 253 -22.77 -3.51 -25.86
CA ARG A 253 -23.21 -2.40 -26.72
C ARG A 253 -22.34 -2.19 -27.95
N VAL A 254 -21.18 -2.86 -28.05
CA VAL A 254 -20.29 -2.71 -29.20
C VAL A 254 -21.06 -3.10 -30.47
N PRO A 255 -21.13 -2.22 -31.49
CA PRO A 255 -21.85 -2.50 -32.72
C PRO A 255 -21.40 -3.79 -33.39
N GLU A 256 -22.32 -4.51 -34.01
CA GLU A 256 -21.98 -5.73 -34.74
C GLU A 256 -20.99 -5.43 -35.87
N GLY A 257 -19.92 -6.22 -35.96
CA GLY A 257 -18.84 -6.03 -36.94
C GLY A 257 -17.75 -5.03 -36.52
N ASN A 258 -17.89 -4.35 -35.38
CA ASN A 258 -16.82 -3.52 -34.80
C ASN A 258 -15.91 -4.36 -33.89
N ASP A 259 -14.62 -4.05 -33.88
CA ASP A 259 -13.69 -4.44 -32.81
C ASP A 259 -13.85 -3.49 -31.61
N TYR A 260 -13.22 -3.82 -30.49
CA TYR A 260 -13.13 -2.94 -29.34
C TYR A 260 -11.83 -3.15 -28.56
N ILE A 261 -11.45 -2.13 -27.81
CA ILE A 261 -10.41 -2.23 -26.77
C ILE A 261 -10.95 -1.77 -25.42
N ILE A 262 -10.38 -2.33 -24.36
CA ILE A 262 -10.55 -1.86 -22.98
C ILE A 262 -9.26 -1.13 -22.59
N LEU A 263 -9.30 0.19 -22.52
CA LEU A 263 -8.11 1.02 -22.31
C LEU A 263 -7.95 1.40 -20.83
N ASP A 264 -6.84 1.00 -20.22
CA ASP A 264 -6.37 1.53 -18.92
C ASP A 264 -4.99 2.18 -19.05
N ARG A 265 -4.93 3.50 -18.87
CA ARG A 265 -3.70 4.30 -18.97
C ARG A 265 -2.94 4.37 -17.63
N CYS A 266 -3.46 3.75 -16.58
CA CYS A 266 -2.93 3.77 -15.22
C CYS A 266 -3.16 2.45 -14.46
N ALA A 267 -2.95 1.32 -15.12
CA ALA A 267 -3.27 -0.03 -14.63
C ALA A 267 -2.52 -0.44 -13.35
N GLY A 268 -1.47 0.29 -12.96
CA GLY A 268 -0.63 -0.06 -11.81
C GLY A 268 -0.02 -1.44 -12.01
N CYS A 269 -0.34 -2.38 -11.11
CA CYS A 269 0.08 -3.78 -11.21
C CYS A 269 -0.90 -4.69 -11.99
N GLY A 270 -1.94 -4.15 -12.64
CA GLY A 270 -2.93 -4.93 -13.40
C GLY A 270 -4.06 -5.52 -12.55
N ALA A 271 -4.35 -4.94 -11.38
CA ALA A 271 -5.34 -5.49 -10.45
C ALA A 271 -6.79 -5.26 -10.91
N LEU A 272 -7.02 -4.22 -11.72
CA LEU A 272 -8.34 -3.88 -12.24
C LEU A 272 -8.73 -4.82 -13.40
N GLU A 273 -7.74 -5.24 -14.19
CA GLU A 273 -7.91 -6.05 -15.41
C GLU A 273 -7.93 -7.55 -15.10
N GLU A 274 -7.20 -8.02 -14.09
CA GLU A 274 -7.07 -9.45 -13.78
C GLU A 274 -8.43 -10.19 -13.71
N PRO A 275 -9.50 -9.64 -13.08
CA PRO A 275 -10.81 -10.28 -13.08
C PRO A 275 -11.49 -10.42 -14.45
N LEU A 276 -11.07 -9.66 -15.47
CA LEU A 276 -11.60 -9.76 -16.83
C LEU A 276 -11.17 -11.05 -17.53
N ALA A 277 -10.14 -11.74 -17.03
CA ALA A 277 -9.67 -13.01 -17.59
C ALA A 277 -10.76 -14.11 -17.61
N ASP A 278 -11.66 -14.08 -16.62
CA ASP A 278 -12.75 -15.05 -16.48
C ASP A 278 -14.09 -14.56 -17.06
N ILE A 279 -14.10 -13.40 -17.72
CA ILE A 279 -15.29 -12.84 -18.37
C ILE A 279 -15.11 -12.96 -19.87
N TYR A 280 -16.13 -13.42 -20.57
CA TYR A 280 -16.07 -13.67 -22.01
C TYR A 280 -17.09 -12.81 -22.75
N ASP A 281 -16.72 -12.36 -23.95
CA ASP A 281 -17.66 -11.71 -24.84
C ASP A 281 -18.54 -12.70 -25.62
N LYS A 282 -19.36 -12.19 -26.54
CA LYS A 282 -20.28 -13.00 -27.35
C LYS A 282 -19.56 -13.93 -28.35
N ASN A 283 -18.30 -13.67 -28.66
CA ASN A 283 -17.48 -14.48 -29.57
C ASN A 283 -16.70 -15.56 -28.81
N GLY A 284 -16.71 -15.53 -27.47
CA GLY A 284 -15.96 -16.46 -26.63
C GLY A 284 -14.54 -16.00 -26.30
N ASP A 285 -14.20 -14.75 -26.64
CA ASP A 285 -12.90 -14.17 -26.28
C ASP A 285 -12.95 -13.64 -24.85
N SER A 286 -11.87 -13.87 -24.10
CA SER A 286 -11.74 -13.34 -22.74
C SER A 286 -11.60 -11.82 -22.79
N LEU A 287 -12.31 -11.08 -21.94
CA LEU A 287 -12.27 -9.62 -21.96
C LEU A 287 -10.85 -9.08 -21.68
N ILE A 288 -10.02 -9.81 -20.94
CA ILE A 288 -8.63 -9.39 -20.69
C ILE A 288 -7.81 -9.31 -21.99
N SER A 289 -8.08 -10.15 -22.99
CA SER A 289 -7.37 -10.12 -24.28
C SER A 289 -7.78 -8.95 -25.18
N HIS A 290 -8.70 -8.11 -24.73
CA HIS A 290 -9.04 -6.83 -25.35
C HIS A 290 -8.43 -5.63 -24.58
N CYS A 291 -7.72 -5.87 -23.48
CA CYS A 291 -7.14 -4.80 -22.68
C CYS A 291 -5.88 -4.21 -23.34
N VAL A 292 -5.80 -2.88 -23.37
CA VAL A 292 -4.59 -2.12 -23.68
C VAL A 292 -4.20 -1.37 -22.42
N VAL A 293 -3.05 -1.72 -21.84
CA VAL A 293 -2.68 -1.27 -20.49
C VAL A 293 -1.38 -0.47 -20.47
N SER A 294 -1.29 0.46 -19.53
CA SER A 294 -0.09 1.25 -19.26
C SER A 294 0.04 1.56 -17.78
N THR A 295 1.27 1.71 -17.31
CA THR A 295 1.53 2.28 -16.00
C THR A 295 2.80 3.14 -16.02
N TYR A 296 2.78 4.19 -15.22
CA TYR A 296 3.84 5.19 -15.19
C TYR A 296 4.97 4.83 -14.21
N GLU A 297 4.71 3.98 -13.21
CA GLU A 297 5.70 3.59 -12.19
C GLU A 297 6.41 2.30 -12.63
N TYR A 298 7.75 2.30 -12.60
CA TYR A 298 8.55 1.24 -13.21
C TYR A 298 8.42 -0.11 -12.48
N PHE A 299 8.38 -0.12 -11.15
CA PHE A 299 8.24 -1.39 -10.41
C PHE A 299 6.84 -1.97 -10.55
N GLU A 300 5.80 -1.13 -10.63
CA GLU A 300 4.46 -1.55 -11.02
C GLU A 300 4.43 -2.12 -12.45
N TYR A 301 5.10 -1.48 -13.41
CA TYR A 301 5.23 -1.99 -14.78
C TYR A 301 5.82 -3.41 -14.81
N LYS A 302 6.91 -3.64 -14.08
CA LYS A 302 7.55 -4.96 -13.98
C LYS A 302 6.60 -6.03 -13.43
N VAL A 303 5.87 -5.71 -12.38
CA VAL A 303 4.88 -6.63 -11.79
C VAL A 303 3.69 -6.85 -12.72
N MET A 304 3.18 -5.81 -13.37
CA MET A 304 2.08 -5.91 -14.34
C MET A 304 2.46 -6.82 -15.51
N MET A 305 3.66 -6.64 -16.07
CA MET A 305 4.19 -7.47 -17.17
C MET A 305 4.24 -8.96 -16.78
N GLU A 306 4.68 -9.28 -15.57
CA GLU A 306 4.74 -10.66 -15.08
C GLU A 306 3.35 -11.28 -14.87
N ARG A 307 2.37 -10.47 -14.48
CA ARG A 307 1.03 -10.96 -14.09
C ARG A 307 0.06 -11.12 -15.26
N ILE A 308 0.01 -10.11 -16.13
CA ILE A 308 -1.00 -9.98 -17.19
C ILE A 308 -0.42 -9.62 -18.56
N GLY A 309 0.89 -9.36 -18.66
CA GLY A 309 1.50 -8.87 -19.91
C GLY A 309 1.34 -9.80 -21.11
N ASP A 310 1.21 -11.10 -20.89
CA ASP A 310 0.97 -12.13 -21.92
C ASP A 310 -0.51 -12.40 -22.21
N LYS A 311 -1.42 -11.80 -21.42
CA LYS A 311 -2.87 -12.00 -21.51
C LYS A 311 -3.60 -10.83 -22.15
N VAL A 312 -3.03 -9.64 -22.05
CA VAL A 312 -3.60 -8.40 -22.60
C VAL A 312 -3.30 -8.24 -24.09
N ARG A 313 -4.05 -7.38 -24.78
CA ARG A 313 -3.85 -7.08 -26.19
C ARG A 313 -2.54 -6.36 -26.43
N ASP A 314 -2.29 -5.30 -25.67
CA ASP A 314 -1.08 -4.49 -25.75
C ASP A 314 -0.69 -3.92 -24.38
N VAL A 315 0.62 -3.73 -24.19
CA VAL A 315 1.19 -3.01 -23.06
C VAL A 315 1.94 -1.78 -23.57
N ILE A 316 1.86 -0.66 -22.85
CA ILE A 316 2.61 0.56 -23.16
C ILE A 316 3.65 0.84 -22.05
N PRO A 317 4.96 0.85 -22.39
CA PRO A 317 5.55 0.35 -23.63
C PRO A 317 5.53 -1.20 -23.69
N PRO A 318 5.60 -1.83 -24.90
CA PRO A 318 5.35 -3.27 -25.06
C PRO A 318 6.34 -4.18 -24.34
N THR A 319 7.60 -3.74 -24.27
CA THR A 319 8.65 -4.51 -23.61
C THR A 319 9.50 -3.60 -22.76
N GLU A 320 10.19 -4.20 -21.79
CA GLU A 320 11.10 -3.46 -20.92
C GLU A 320 12.25 -2.81 -21.72
N ALA A 321 12.67 -3.39 -22.85
CA ALA A 321 13.67 -2.78 -23.72
C ALA A 321 13.22 -1.45 -24.34
N ASN A 322 11.90 -1.19 -24.36
CA ASN A 322 11.31 0.05 -24.84
C ASN A 322 11.08 1.08 -23.72
N VAL A 323 11.38 0.75 -22.46
CA VAL A 323 11.19 1.65 -21.32
C VAL A 323 12.20 2.79 -21.37
N VAL A 324 11.70 4.03 -21.35
CA VAL A 324 12.51 5.22 -21.08
C VAL A 324 12.44 5.49 -19.57
N TYR A 325 13.39 4.92 -18.83
CA TYR A 325 13.41 5.03 -17.37
C TYR A 325 13.89 6.42 -16.92
N ASP A 326 13.12 7.05 -16.02
CA ASP A 326 13.51 8.29 -15.35
C ASP A 326 13.07 8.26 -13.87
N ASN A 327 14.03 8.07 -12.96
CA ASN A 327 13.85 8.15 -11.51
C ASN A 327 12.61 7.39 -10.98
N GLY A 328 12.53 6.09 -11.29
CA GLY A 328 11.43 5.21 -10.87
C GLY A 328 10.21 5.24 -11.80
N LYS A 329 10.25 6.02 -12.89
CA LYS A 329 9.12 6.20 -13.80
C LYS A 329 9.45 5.72 -15.21
N VAL A 330 8.39 5.40 -15.96
CA VAL A 330 8.43 5.07 -17.37
C VAL A 330 7.96 6.30 -18.16
N SER A 331 8.89 7.16 -18.56
CA SER A 331 8.58 8.49 -19.13
C SER A 331 7.71 8.43 -20.39
N ASN A 332 7.93 7.43 -21.24
CA ASN A 332 7.14 7.17 -22.44
C ASN A 332 5.80 6.45 -22.17
N ALA A 333 5.44 6.26 -20.90
CA ALA A 333 4.13 5.80 -20.42
C ALA A 333 3.36 6.90 -19.65
N ASP A 334 3.82 8.16 -19.67
CA ASP A 334 3.11 9.28 -19.04
C ASP A 334 1.83 9.62 -19.82
N ALA A 335 0.68 9.15 -19.34
CA ALA A 335 -0.64 9.41 -19.90
C ALA A 335 -1.00 10.90 -20.03
N MET A 336 -0.26 11.79 -19.36
CA MET A 336 -0.46 13.24 -19.38
C MET A 336 0.42 13.97 -20.41
N SER A 337 1.29 13.23 -21.10
CA SER A 337 2.20 13.73 -22.14
C SER A 337 1.57 13.77 -23.53
N GLU A 338 2.12 14.59 -24.42
CA GLU A 338 1.71 14.61 -25.84
C GLU A 338 2.14 13.35 -26.57
N GLU A 339 3.32 12.82 -26.23
CA GLU A 339 3.88 11.59 -26.81
C GLU A 339 2.96 10.39 -26.57
N TYR A 340 2.44 10.24 -25.34
CA TYR A 340 1.53 9.15 -25.01
C TYR A 340 0.20 9.23 -25.76
N ILE A 341 -0.38 10.44 -25.87
CA ILE A 341 -1.64 10.64 -26.61
C ILE A 341 -1.48 10.30 -28.09
N ASN A 342 -0.31 10.57 -28.64
CA ASN A 342 0.02 10.28 -30.03
C ASN A 342 0.75 8.93 -30.19
N ASN A 343 0.73 8.07 -29.17
CA ASN A 343 1.41 6.78 -29.23
C ASN A 343 0.79 5.92 -30.34
N PRO A 344 1.59 5.41 -31.30
CA PRO A 344 1.07 4.70 -32.46
C PRO A 344 0.31 3.41 -32.11
N ILE A 345 0.69 2.73 -31.02
CA ILE A 345 0.04 1.50 -30.57
C ILE A 345 -1.37 1.79 -30.05
N ILE A 346 -1.59 2.94 -29.41
CA ILE A 346 -2.93 3.34 -28.96
C ILE A 346 -3.72 3.93 -30.14
N LYS A 347 -3.06 4.75 -30.96
CA LYS A 347 -3.70 5.49 -32.06
C LYS A 347 -4.24 4.58 -33.16
N GLN A 348 -3.63 3.42 -33.40
CA GLN A 348 -4.18 2.45 -34.36
C GLN A 348 -5.62 2.02 -34.02
N TYR A 349 -5.99 2.00 -32.72
CA TYR A 349 -7.34 1.69 -32.27
C TYR A 349 -8.22 2.94 -32.20
N VAL A 350 -7.70 4.02 -31.61
CA VAL A 350 -8.48 5.27 -31.41
C VAL A 350 -8.87 5.94 -32.73
N ASP A 351 -8.05 5.80 -33.77
CA ASP A 351 -8.31 6.39 -35.08
C ASP A 351 -9.11 5.47 -36.01
N ASP A 352 -9.36 4.22 -35.62
CA ASP A 352 -10.18 3.30 -36.40
C ASP A 352 -11.68 3.55 -36.11
N PRO A 353 -12.47 4.02 -37.09
CA PRO A 353 -13.90 4.23 -36.91
C PRO A 353 -14.70 2.94 -36.67
N LYS A 354 -14.09 1.76 -36.90
CA LYS A 354 -14.68 0.44 -36.60
C LYS A 354 -14.17 -0.17 -35.30
N CYS A 355 -13.41 0.58 -34.50
CA CYS A 355 -13.02 0.18 -33.16
C CYS A 355 -13.79 1.00 -32.11
N THR A 356 -14.41 0.33 -31.16
CA THR A 356 -15.05 0.97 -30.00
C THR A 356 -14.08 1.08 -28.83
N ILE A 357 -13.98 2.26 -28.24
CA ILE A 357 -13.10 2.52 -27.10
C ILE A 357 -13.89 2.43 -25.80
N ILE A 358 -13.48 1.51 -24.92
CA ILE A 358 -14.02 1.38 -23.57
C ILE A 358 -12.90 1.78 -22.60
N GLY A 359 -12.91 3.01 -22.10
CA GLY A 359 -12.02 3.39 -21.01
C GLY A 359 -12.42 2.67 -19.73
N PHE A 360 -11.48 2.03 -19.03
CA PHE A 360 -11.73 1.37 -17.76
C PHE A 360 -10.56 1.64 -16.81
N GLU A 361 -10.74 2.58 -15.88
CA GLU A 361 -9.59 3.14 -15.14
C GLU A 361 -9.90 3.40 -13.66
N ASN A 362 -8.86 3.28 -12.83
CA ASN A 362 -8.80 3.83 -11.47
C ASN A 362 -7.73 4.93 -11.41
N PRO A 363 -8.05 6.18 -11.80
CA PRO A 363 -7.07 7.25 -11.94
C PRO A 363 -6.35 7.59 -10.64
N PRO A 364 -5.13 8.15 -10.74
CA PRO A 364 -4.45 8.66 -9.56
C PRO A 364 -5.19 9.85 -8.95
N TYR A 365 -5.60 9.77 -7.68
CA TYR A 365 -6.22 10.89 -6.98
C TYR A 365 -5.18 11.74 -6.29
N PHE A 366 -4.83 12.85 -6.93
CA PHE A 366 -3.89 13.83 -6.39
C PHE A 366 -4.46 15.26 -6.46
N GLU A 367 -4.54 15.92 -5.31
CA GLU A 367 -4.78 17.36 -5.22
C GLU A 367 -3.43 18.10 -5.22
N SER A 368 -3.16 18.93 -6.25
CA SER A 368 -1.90 19.70 -6.36
C SER A 368 -1.82 20.90 -5.41
N ASN A 369 -2.42 20.80 -4.21
CA ASN A 369 -2.38 21.87 -3.23
C ASN A 369 -1.06 21.76 -2.44
N ASN A 370 -0.07 22.56 -2.86
CA ASN A 370 1.14 22.91 -2.12
C ASN A 370 2.19 21.80 -1.95
N VAL A 371 2.79 21.31 -3.04
CA VAL A 371 4.19 20.85 -2.93
C VAL A 371 5.10 22.08 -2.97
N ASN A 372 5.23 22.75 -1.83
CA ASN A 372 6.39 23.61 -1.59
C ASN A 372 7.57 22.66 -1.39
N TYR A 373 8.32 22.43 -2.45
CA TYR A 373 9.58 21.74 -2.35
C TYR A 373 10.58 22.66 -1.65
N THR A 374 10.98 22.31 -0.43
CA THR A 374 12.16 22.85 0.22
C THR A 374 13.28 21.82 0.07
N ASP A 375 14.39 22.22 -0.55
CA ASP A 375 15.62 21.42 -0.47
C ASP A 375 16.16 21.43 0.98
N ALA A 376 17.22 20.66 1.24
CA ALA A 376 17.89 20.62 2.55
C ALA A 376 18.43 22.00 3.02
N ASN A 377 18.40 23.02 2.16
CA ASN A 377 18.84 24.39 2.42
C ASN A 377 17.66 25.39 2.45
N ASN A 378 16.41 24.93 2.59
CA ASN A 378 15.21 25.79 2.62
C ASN A 378 15.00 26.64 1.35
N LYS A 379 15.60 26.28 0.21
CA LYS A 379 15.32 26.95 -1.07
C LYS A 379 14.10 26.33 -1.74
N ARG A 380 13.17 27.19 -2.17
CA ARG A 380 12.01 26.80 -2.98
C ARG A 380 12.50 26.31 -4.35
N THR A 381 12.31 25.03 -4.66
CA THR A 381 12.57 24.53 -6.02
C THR A 381 11.44 24.93 -6.99
N GLN A 382 11.79 24.97 -8.28
CA GLN A 382 10.96 25.45 -9.37
C GLN A 382 9.57 24.79 -9.43
N LYS A 383 8.55 25.59 -9.78
CA LYS A 383 7.20 25.10 -10.09
C LYS A 383 7.31 23.99 -11.14
N LYS A 384 6.77 22.80 -10.82
CA LYS A 384 6.69 21.65 -11.74
C LYS A 384 6.12 22.11 -13.09
N LYS A 385 6.78 21.74 -14.20
CA LYS A 385 6.33 22.06 -15.56
C LYS A 385 4.95 21.40 -15.76
N LYS A 386 3.97 22.19 -16.18
CA LYS A 386 2.60 21.69 -16.42
C LYS A 386 2.61 20.73 -17.60
N SER A 387 1.91 19.60 -17.48
CA SER A 387 1.82 18.59 -18.53
C SER A 387 1.05 19.11 -19.76
N TYR A 388 1.20 18.41 -20.88
CA TYR A 388 0.51 18.73 -22.14
C TYR A 388 -1.02 18.69 -21.95
N VAL A 389 -1.54 17.62 -21.35
CA VAL A 389 -2.98 17.48 -21.06
C VAL A 389 -3.46 18.62 -20.18
N HIS A 390 -2.71 19.00 -19.14
CA HIS A 390 -3.10 20.12 -18.29
C HIS A 390 -3.18 21.44 -19.09
N ALA A 391 -2.25 21.69 -20.03
CA ALA A 391 -2.32 22.86 -20.89
C ALA A 391 -3.58 22.85 -21.78
N LYS A 392 -3.93 21.68 -22.35
CA LYS A 392 -5.14 21.51 -23.17
C LYS A 392 -6.43 21.63 -22.37
N PHE A 393 -6.47 21.05 -21.16
CA PHE A 393 -7.60 21.18 -20.23
C PHE A 393 -7.92 22.65 -19.95
N LYS A 394 -6.88 23.45 -19.64
CA LYS A 394 -7.07 24.89 -19.38
C LYS A 394 -7.52 25.69 -20.60
N ALA A 395 -7.09 25.30 -21.80
CA ALA A 395 -7.52 25.96 -23.03
C ALA A 395 -8.97 25.62 -23.39
N ASN A 396 -9.50 24.48 -22.93
CA ASN A 396 -10.85 24.03 -23.20
C ASN A 396 -11.85 24.70 -22.23
N ALA A 397 -12.41 25.84 -22.64
CA ALA A 397 -13.29 26.72 -21.87
C ALA A 397 -14.68 26.14 -21.51
N LYS A 398 -14.85 24.81 -21.48
CA LYS A 398 -16.08 24.12 -21.06
C LYS A 398 -16.09 23.70 -19.58
N THR A 399 -15.00 23.93 -18.84
CA THR A 399 -14.98 23.69 -17.40
C THR A 399 -15.77 24.81 -16.72
N ASN A 400 -16.80 24.48 -15.92
CA ASN A 400 -17.56 25.45 -15.10
C ASN A 400 -16.70 26.09 -13.98
N ASP A 401 -15.38 26.00 -14.08
CA ASP A 401 -14.39 26.40 -13.11
C ASP A 401 -13.85 27.81 -13.44
N THR A 402 -14.60 28.82 -13.03
CA THR A 402 -14.19 30.24 -13.09
C THR A 402 -13.00 30.56 -12.17
N SER A 403 -12.59 29.62 -11.30
CA SER A 403 -11.53 29.80 -10.28
C SER A 403 -10.19 29.13 -10.62
N GLY A 404 -10.15 28.28 -11.64
CA GLY A 404 -8.98 27.45 -11.98
C GLY A 404 -8.62 26.41 -10.92
N SER A 405 -9.57 26.01 -10.07
CA SER A 405 -9.42 24.99 -9.02
C SER A 405 -9.52 23.55 -9.54
N ALA A 406 -10.36 23.29 -10.54
CA ALA A 406 -10.53 22.00 -11.20
C ALA A 406 -9.25 21.54 -11.87
N ALA A 407 -8.54 22.47 -12.53
CA ALA A 407 -7.26 22.20 -13.19
C ALA A 407 -6.10 21.95 -12.21
N ARG A 408 -6.29 22.16 -10.90
CA ARG A 408 -5.30 21.82 -9.85
C ARG A 408 -5.45 20.39 -9.35
N ASP A 409 -6.55 19.72 -9.68
CA ASP A 409 -6.76 18.33 -9.32
C ASP A 409 -6.34 17.46 -10.50
N LEU A 410 -5.33 16.61 -10.30
CA LEU A 410 -4.80 15.76 -11.37
C LEU A 410 -5.88 14.80 -11.88
N SER A 411 -6.71 14.28 -10.98
CA SER A 411 -7.79 13.35 -11.31
C SER A 411 -8.78 14.00 -12.27
N ASN A 412 -9.11 15.28 -12.08
CA ASN A 412 -9.99 16.01 -12.99
C ASN A 412 -9.40 16.07 -14.41
N VAL A 413 -8.13 16.46 -14.51
CA VAL A 413 -7.44 16.61 -15.78
C VAL A 413 -7.27 15.25 -16.47
N PHE A 414 -6.96 14.20 -15.71
CA PHE A 414 -6.79 12.83 -16.20
C PHE A 414 -8.11 12.26 -16.73
N ILE A 415 -9.19 12.36 -15.95
CA ILE A 415 -10.52 11.88 -16.33
C ILE A 415 -11.04 12.61 -17.57
N TRP A 416 -10.90 13.94 -17.63
CA TRP A 416 -11.28 14.72 -18.81
C TRP A 416 -10.55 14.28 -20.07
N SER A 417 -9.27 13.92 -19.95
CA SER A 417 -8.45 13.57 -21.10
C SER A 417 -8.93 12.32 -21.84
N MET A 418 -9.63 11.39 -21.16
CA MET A 418 -10.28 10.23 -21.80
C MET A 418 -11.29 10.71 -22.86
N PHE A 419 -12.22 11.59 -22.46
CA PHE A 419 -13.21 12.18 -23.38
C PHE A 419 -12.58 13.06 -24.45
N ALA A 420 -11.55 13.84 -24.09
CA ALA A 420 -10.98 14.82 -25.01
C ALA A 420 -10.20 14.16 -26.15
N PHE A 421 -9.47 13.07 -25.86
CA PHE A 421 -8.51 12.51 -26.80
C PHE A 421 -8.89 11.12 -27.32
N TYR A 422 -9.62 10.30 -26.56
CA TYR A 422 -9.80 8.88 -26.86
C TYR A 422 -11.22 8.52 -27.29
N LEU A 423 -12.26 9.05 -26.64
CA LEU A 423 -13.65 8.76 -27.03
C LEU A 423 -14.07 9.62 -28.24
N LYS A 424 -14.39 8.99 -29.37
CA LYS A 424 -14.74 9.63 -30.66
C LYS A 424 -16.16 9.35 -31.12
N ASN A 425 -16.69 8.18 -30.77
CA ASN A 425 -17.97 7.64 -31.26
C ASN A 425 -18.99 7.51 -30.14
N ASP A 426 -20.28 7.43 -30.49
CA ASP A 426 -21.39 7.24 -29.53
C ASP A 426 -21.39 5.86 -28.87
N SER A 427 -20.74 4.87 -29.50
CA SER A 427 -20.51 3.54 -28.93
C SER A 427 -19.46 3.55 -27.82
N ASP A 428 -18.59 4.55 -27.80
CA ASP A 428 -17.50 4.63 -26.83
C ASP A 428 -18.03 4.86 -25.42
N SER A 429 -17.29 4.32 -24.47
CA SER A 429 -17.72 4.19 -23.09
C SER A 429 -16.59 4.53 -22.13
N TYR A 430 -16.93 5.03 -20.95
CA TYR A 430 -15.96 5.25 -19.90
C TYR A 430 -16.48 4.78 -18.55
N ILE A 431 -15.76 3.83 -17.98
CA ILE A 431 -16.01 3.22 -16.69
C ILE A 431 -14.87 3.65 -15.78
N VAL A 432 -15.17 4.47 -14.78
CA VAL A 432 -14.12 5.14 -14.03
C VAL A 432 -14.40 5.13 -12.54
N PHE A 433 -13.40 4.76 -11.76
CA PHE A 433 -13.41 5.02 -10.33
C PHE A 433 -13.17 6.51 -10.12
N SER A 434 -13.97 7.17 -9.27
CA SER A 434 -13.79 8.59 -8.97
C SER A 434 -14.67 9.04 -7.80
N PRO A 435 -14.26 10.06 -7.02
CA PRO A 435 -15.16 10.85 -6.20
C PRO A 435 -16.28 11.49 -7.03
N VAL A 436 -17.53 11.37 -6.55
CA VAL A 436 -18.73 11.89 -7.25
C VAL A 436 -18.64 13.40 -7.56
N LYS A 437 -17.92 14.17 -6.72
CA LYS A 437 -17.72 15.62 -6.91
C LYS A 437 -17.11 15.99 -8.28
N TYR A 438 -16.29 15.12 -8.88
CA TYR A 438 -15.58 15.44 -10.12
C TYR A 438 -16.50 15.48 -11.33
N PHE A 439 -17.57 14.69 -11.38
CA PHE A 439 -18.43 14.64 -12.56
C PHE A 439 -19.11 15.97 -12.85
N LYS A 440 -19.56 16.69 -11.81
CA LYS A 440 -20.15 18.03 -11.92
C LYS A 440 -19.12 19.07 -12.38
N ILE A 441 -17.91 19.01 -11.81
CA ILE A 441 -16.82 19.94 -12.13
C ILE A 441 -16.38 19.80 -13.60
N LEU A 442 -16.31 18.57 -14.09
CA LEU A 442 -15.86 18.23 -15.44
C LEU A 442 -16.95 18.36 -16.51
N GLY A 443 -18.19 18.63 -16.12
CA GLY A 443 -19.33 18.61 -17.03
C GLY A 443 -19.69 17.21 -17.54
N MET A 444 -19.12 16.15 -16.96
CA MET A 444 -19.45 14.75 -17.29
C MET A 444 -20.90 14.39 -16.99
N VAL A 445 -21.56 15.15 -16.11
CA VAL A 445 -23.01 15.03 -15.86
C VAL A 445 -23.85 15.24 -17.12
N LYS A 446 -23.25 15.80 -18.18
CA LYS A 446 -23.89 15.98 -19.49
C LYS A 446 -23.75 14.77 -20.40
N LYS A 447 -23.10 13.69 -19.94
CA LYS A 447 -23.00 12.41 -20.67
C LYS A 447 -24.02 11.42 -20.13
N THR A 448 -24.43 10.46 -20.96
CA THR A 448 -25.42 9.46 -20.57
C THR A 448 -24.85 8.52 -19.50
N PHE A 449 -25.40 8.60 -18.29
CA PHE A 449 -25.10 7.65 -17.21
C PHE A 449 -25.84 6.34 -17.42
N CYS A 450 -25.14 5.21 -17.38
CA CYS A 450 -25.75 3.89 -17.49
C CYS A 450 -26.01 3.25 -16.13
N LYS A 451 -24.95 3.09 -15.35
CA LYS A 451 -24.94 2.35 -14.09
C LYS A 451 -23.67 2.70 -13.33
N GLY A 452 -23.69 2.50 -12.02
CA GLY A 452 -22.50 2.66 -11.20
C GLY A 452 -22.66 2.05 -9.82
N TYR A 453 -21.56 2.01 -9.09
CA TYR A 453 -21.46 1.44 -7.74
C TYR A 453 -20.76 2.42 -6.81
N LEU A 454 -21.06 2.31 -5.51
CA LEU A 454 -20.35 3.04 -4.46
C LEU A 454 -19.57 2.05 -3.60
N PHE A 455 -18.30 2.35 -3.35
CA PHE A 455 -17.36 1.50 -2.60
C PHE A 455 -16.71 2.25 -1.44
N ASN A 456 -16.10 1.51 -0.53
CA ASN A 456 -15.37 2.06 0.61
C ASN A 456 -13.87 2.19 0.30
N ARG A 457 -13.36 3.43 0.32
CA ARG A 457 -11.96 3.77 0.07
C ARG A 457 -10.97 3.14 1.04
N LYS A 458 -11.41 2.69 2.23
CA LYS A 458 -10.52 2.04 3.22
C LYS A 458 -9.73 0.87 2.65
N HIS A 459 -10.30 0.17 1.67
CA HIS A 459 -9.67 -1.01 1.07
C HIS A 459 -8.64 -0.66 -0.01
N PHE A 460 -8.61 0.59 -0.50
CA PHE A 460 -7.67 1.11 -1.50
C PHE A 460 -6.40 1.70 -0.83
N HIS A 461 -6.01 1.20 0.35
CA HIS A 461 -4.96 1.80 1.21
C HIS A 461 -5.18 3.29 1.56
N ALA A 462 -6.43 3.73 1.60
CA ALA A 462 -6.79 5.13 1.85
C ALA A 462 -7.62 5.28 3.13
N THR A 463 -7.81 6.51 3.60
CA THR A 463 -8.75 6.79 4.68
C THR A 463 -10.18 6.42 4.25
N GLU A 464 -10.95 5.86 5.20
CA GLU A 464 -12.35 5.50 4.99
C GLU A 464 -13.18 6.68 4.48
N SER A 465 -13.78 6.50 3.31
CA SER A 465 -14.62 7.45 2.60
C SER A 465 -15.28 6.74 1.41
N SER A 466 -16.20 7.39 0.70
CA SER A 466 -16.83 6.80 -0.47
C SER A 466 -16.05 7.08 -1.76
N ILE A 467 -16.04 6.10 -2.66
CA ILE A 467 -15.56 6.22 -4.04
C ILE A 467 -16.57 5.56 -4.96
N SER A 468 -16.93 6.23 -6.05
CA SER A 468 -17.85 5.66 -7.03
C SER A 468 -17.08 4.98 -8.16
N CYS A 469 -17.67 3.96 -8.79
CA CYS A 469 -17.27 3.44 -10.09
C CYS A 469 -18.45 3.63 -11.02
N MET A 470 -18.32 4.47 -12.04
CA MET A 470 -19.46 4.90 -12.88
C MET A 470 -19.20 4.62 -14.34
N TYR A 471 -20.22 4.09 -15.02
CA TYR A 471 -20.24 3.85 -16.46
C TYR A 471 -21.01 4.97 -17.16
N TRP A 472 -20.29 5.69 -18.02
CA TRP A 472 -20.78 6.72 -18.93
C TRP A 472 -20.69 6.27 -20.38
N GLN A 473 -21.70 6.61 -21.19
CA GLN A 473 -21.61 6.55 -22.65
C GLN A 473 -21.16 7.90 -23.19
N ASN A 474 -20.52 7.91 -24.36
CA ASN A 474 -20.06 9.15 -24.98
C ASN A 474 -21.18 9.97 -25.66
N THR A 475 -22.45 9.63 -25.44
CA THR A 475 -23.60 10.41 -25.88
C THR A 475 -23.96 11.50 -24.86
N ASP A 476 -24.53 12.60 -25.32
CA ASP A 476 -24.96 13.69 -24.45
C ASP A 476 -26.35 13.39 -23.83
N ASP A 477 -26.50 13.70 -22.54
CA ASP A 477 -27.75 13.67 -21.78
C ASP A 477 -27.91 15.02 -21.07
N HIS A 478 -29.06 15.66 -21.26
CA HIS A 478 -29.38 16.95 -20.66
C HIS A 478 -30.61 16.89 -19.75
N ALA A 479 -31.24 15.73 -19.63
CA ALA A 479 -32.46 15.53 -18.88
C ALA A 479 -32.20 14.93 -17.50
N THR A 480 -31.22 14.04 -17.37
CA THR A 480 -30.94 13.36 -16.10
C THR A 480 -30.27 14.28 -15.09
N ASP A 481 -30.90 14.46 -13.93
CA ASP A 481 -30.39 15.30 -12.83
C ASP A 481 -30.03 14.49 -11.56
N LYS A 482 -30.34 13.19 -11.52
CA LYS A 482 -30.14 12.32 -10.34
C LYS A 482 -29.70 10.91 -10.73
N TRP A 483 -28.82 10.33 -9.92
CA TRP A 483 -28.38 8.93 -10.06
C TRP A 483 -28.49 8.18 -8.73
N ILE A 484 -28.74 6.88 -8.81
CA ILE A 484 -28.76 5.99 -7.65
C ILE A 484 -27.60 5.02 -7.79
N LEU A 485 -26.71 5.02 -6.79
CA LEU A 485 -25.55 4.13 -6.73
C LEU A 485 -25.75 3.13 -5.59
N PRO A 486 -25.95 1.83 -5.85
CA PRO A 486 -25.91 0.83 -4.81
C PRO A 486 -24.51 0.75 -4.18
N ALA A 487 -24.49 0.71 -2.85
CA ALA A 487 -23.25 0.70 -2.06
C ALA A 487 -22.83 -0.73 -1.69
N PHE A 488 -21.53 -1.00 -1.80
CA PHE A 488 -20.91 -2.26 -1.49
C PHE A 488 -19.69 -2.06 -0.58
N ASP A 489 -19.57 -2.86 0.48
CA ASP A 489 -18.36 -2.95 1.29
C ASP A 489 -17.68 -4.32 1.09
N CYS A 490 -16.38 -4.40 1.37
CA CYS A 490 -15.63 -5.65 1.36
C CYS A 490 -15.60 -6.26 2.77
N VAL A 491 -16.01 -7.52 2.87
CA VAL A 491 -15.86 -8.35 4.08
C VAL A 491 -15.24 -9.67 3.63
N ASN A 492 -14.15 -10.11 4.26
CA ASN A 492 -13.50 -11.40 3.96
C ASN A 492 -13.27 -11.66 2.45
N GLY A 493 -12.81 -10.65 1.71
CA GLY A 493 -12.51 -10.79 0.28
C GLY A 493 -13.74 -10.88 -0.65
N LYS A 494 -14.94 -10.55 -0.18
CA LYS A 494 -16.15 -10.51 -1.00
C LYS A 494 -16.89 -9.19 -0.84
N THR A 495 -17.53 -8.72 -1.91
CA THR A 495 -18.41 -7.56 -1.85
C THR A 495 -19.77 -7.94 -1.29
N PHE A 496 -20.27 -7.15 -0.34
CA PHE A 496 -21.61 -7.29 0.20
C PHE A 496 -22.39 -6.01 -0.02
N TRP A 497 -23.64 -6.15 -0.45
CA TRP A 497 -24.54 -5.01 -0.55
C TRP A 497 -24.82 -4.49 0.85
N THR A 498 -24.57 -3.20 1.06
CA THR A 498 -24.80 -2.56 2.37
C THR A 498 -26.07 -1.72 2.31
N SER A 499 -27.13 -2.17 2.99
CA SER A 499 -28.31 -1.34 3.27
C SER A 499 -28.29 -0.79 4.68
N ARG A 500 -27.80 0.45 4.83
CA ARG A 500 -28.05 1.43 5.91
C ARG A 500 -26.94 2.49 5.84
N LYS A 501 -27.14 3.78 6.07
CA LYS A 501 -28.30 4.63 6.38
C LYS A 501 -27.85 6.04 5.97
N ARG A 502 -28.79 6.92 5.61
CA ARG A 502 -28.59 8.39 5.56
C ARG A 502 -27.65 8.84 6.67
N GLN A 503 -26.48 9.37 6.31
CA GLN A 503 -25.74 10.30 7.15
C GLN A 503 -25.72 11.61 6.38
N ASN A 504 -26.29 12.64 7.00
CA ASN A 504 -26.59 13.95 6.42
C ASN A 504 -25.46 14.51 5.55
N SER A 505 -25.56 14.29 4.26
CA SER A 505 -25.03 15.18 3.24
C SER A 505 -25.92 14.97 2.03
N TYR A 506 -26.80 15.94 1.81
CA TYR A 506 -27.57 16.03 0.58
C TYR A 506 -26.57 16.06 -0.57
N TRP A 507 -26.67 15.09 -1.47
CA TRP A 507 -26.25 15.27 -2.85
C TRP A 507 -27.54 15.36 -3.66
N VAL A 508 -27.93 16.61 -3.91
CA VAL A 508 -28.84 17.01 -4.99
C VAL A 508 -27.98 17.28 -6.21
#